data_AF-A0A5N7C424-F1
#
_entry.id   AF-A0A5N7C424-F1
#
_cell.length_a   1.000
_cell.length_b   1.000
_cell.length_c   1.000
_cell.angle_alpha   90.00
_cell.angle_beta   90.00
_cell.angle_gamma   90.00
#
_symmetry.space_group_name_H-M   'P 1'
#
loop_
_entity.id
_entity.type
_entity.pdbx_description
1 polymer ?
#
loop_
_entity_poly.entity_id
_entity_poly.type
_entity_poly.pdbx_seq_one_letter_code
_entity_poly.pdbx_strand_id
1 'polypeptide(L)'
;MFKQPQLQIGRDYTPLPPTLGEGREESLRFFIRQDPHGEMSRYLHGLDMGTSIEMRGPKIECEIPLDTQQILFIAGGTGIAPALQAGHTLLSRTNDTYKPEIHILWANRRRDDCAGGTNDSAATTSRSQVSWFSGLLKTSIAGRTPAEPMKSATTFSSLIVKELEALKSKYPGQVTVDYFVDEENTFIGKKAILDLADSAPPDKGSHKRKMIFVSGPEGFISYMAGPKLWAQGMELQGPLQGIIKELDLKDWTVWKL
;
A
#
# COMPACT_ATOMS: atom_id res chain seq x y z
N MET A 1 -10.18 15.91 9.14
CA MET A 1 -9.36 17.03 9.64
C MET A 1 -9.22 17.03 11.16
N PHE A 2 -8.02 16.74 11.67
CA PHE A 2 -7.62 17.02 13.06
C PHE A 2 -7.29 18.50 13.20
N LYS A 3 -7.62 19.09 14.35
CA LYS A 3 -7.29 20.48 14.67
C LYS A 3 -6.28 20.55 15.81
N GLN A 4 -5.24 21.34 15.59
CA GLN A 4 -4.30 21.75 16.62
C GLN A 4 -4.77 23.10 17.18
N PRO A 5 -5.22 23.18 18.45
CA PRO A 5 -5.87 24.37 18.96
C PRO A 5 -4.91 25.54 19.19
N GLN A 6 -3.63 25.30 19.48
CA GLN A 6 -2.68 26.39 19.75
C GLN A 6 -2.30 27.15 18.49
N LEU A 7 -2.11 26.45 17.36
CA LEU A 7 -1.71 27.06 16.08
C LEU A 7 -2.90 27.30 15.14
N GLN A 8 -4.10 26.81 15.50
CA GLN A 8 -5.30 26.82 14.65
C GLN A 8 -5.06 26.17 13.28
N ILE A 9 -4.23 25.13 13.25
CA ILE A 9 -3.89 24.37 12.04
C ILE A 9 -4.78 23.14 11.94
N GLY A 10 -5.32 22.89 10.75
CA GLY A 10 -6.05 21.67 10.40
C GLY A 10 -5.23 20.75 9.48
N ARG A 11 -5.28 19.44 9.71
CA ARG A 11 -4.71 18.43 8.79
C ARG A 11 -5.64 17.25 8.61
N ASP A 12 -5.74 16.77 7.37
CA ASP A 12 -6.48 15.57 7.05
C ASP A 12 -5.60 14.32 7.27
N TYR A 13 -6.21 13.30 7.86
CA TYR A 13 -5.64 11.97 8.01
C TYR A 13 -6.71 10.96 7.63
N THR A 14 -6.30 9.92 6.92
CA THR A 14 -7.18 8.82 6.54
C THR A 14 -7.32 7.86 7.72
N PRO A 15 -8.54 7.61 8.24
CA PRO A 15 -8.73 6.57 9.24
C PRO A 15 -8.41 5.21 8.64
N LEU A 16 -7.90 4.29 9.45
CA LEU A 16 -7.82 2.87 9.10
C LEU A 16 -9.24 2.27 9.09
N PRO A 17 -9.48 1.19 8.32
CA PRO A 17 -10.77 0.49 8.37
C PRO A 17 -11.03 -0.08 9.78
N PRO A 18 -12.29 -0.37 10.13
CA PRO A 18 -12.62 -1.05 11.37
C PRO A 18 -11.86 -2.38 11.50
N THR A 19 -11.46 -2.75 12.73
CA THR A 19 -10.80 -4.03 12.98
C THR A 19 -11.74 -5.17 12.59
N LEU A 20 -11.23 -6.14 11.84
CA LEU A 20 -12.01 -7.28 11.38
C LEU A 20 -12.20 -8.26 12.54
N GLY A 21 -13.42 -8.41 13.07
CA GLY A 21 -13.81 -9.52 13.94
C GLY A 21 -14.11 -9.18 15.41
N GLU A 22 -13.87 -7.95 15.85
CA GLU A 22 -14.27 -7.50 17.19
C GLU A 22 -15.53 -6.62 17.05
N GLY A 23 -16.59 -6.96 17.79
CA GLY A 23 -17.90 -6.33 17.66
C GLY A 23 -17.80 -4.81 17.81
N ARG A 24 -18.52 -4.08 16.93
CA ARG A 24 -18.65 -2.60 16.85
C ARG A 24 -17.82 -1.82 17.89
N GLU A 25 -16.50 -1.82 17.75
CA GLU A 25 -15.69 -0.85 18.47
C GLU A 25 -16.01 0.52 17.89
N GLU A 26 -16.54 1.42 18.72
CA GLU A 26 -16.81 2.81 18.39
C GLU A 26 -15.51 3.65 18.35
N SER A 27 -14.41 3.04 17.88
CA SER A 27 -13.08 3.67 17.85
C SER A 27 -12.64 3.98 16.42
N LEU A 28 -12.01 5.14 16.24
CA LEU A 28 -11.32 5.50 15.00
C LEU A 28 -9.83 5.27 15.20
N ARG A 29 -9.23 4.50 14.28
CA ARG A 29 -7.81 4.20 14.28
C ARG A 29 -7.12 4.99 13.18
N PHE A 30 -5.91 5.48 13.44
CA PHE A 30 -5.12 6.24 12.46
C PHE A 30 -3.68 5.75 12.46
N PHE A 31 -3.08 5.71 11.26
CA PHE A 31 -1.66 5.39 11.10
C PHE A 31 -0.89 6.68 10.79
N ILE A 32 -0.33 7.29 11.84
CA ILE A 32 0.30 8.61 11.77
C ILE A 32 1.77 8.50 12.12
N ARG A 33 2.62 8.75 11.13
CA ARG A 33 4.06 8.88 11.33
C ARG A 33 4.36 10.19 12.06
N GLN A 34 5.26 10.14 13.04
CA GLN A 34 5.82 11.34 13.64
C GLN A 34 6.83 11.94 12.66
N ASP A 35 6.51 13.12 12.14
CA ASP A 35 7.44 13.94 11.36
C ASP A 35 8.15 14.90 12.32
N PRO A 36 9.49 14.85 12.43
CA PRO A 36 10.26 15.77 13.27
C PRO A 36 10.00 17.26 13.00
N HIS A 37 9.59 17.60 11.77
CA HIS A 37 9.28 18.96 11.34
C HIS A 37 7.77 19.21 11.17
N GLY A 38 6.92 18.21 11.41
CA GLY A 38 5.48 18.31 11.21
C GLY A 38 4.73 18.73 12.46
N GLU A 39 4.19 19.96 12.46
CA GLU A 39 3.43 20.54 13.58
C GLU A 39 2.33 19.62 14.13
N MET A 40 1.42 19.17 13.26
CA MET A 40 0.31 18.31 13.68
C MET A 40 0.77 16.94 14.16
N SER A 41 1.72 16.30 13.48
CA SER A 41 2.18 14.97 13.86
C SER A 41 2.87 14.99 15.23
N ARG A 42 3.68 16.02 15.51
CA ARG A 42 4.31 16.23 16.81
C ARG A 42 3.28 16.50 17.90
N TYR A 43 2.28 17.33 17.60
CA TYR A 43 1.17 17.59 18.50
C TYR A 43 0.49 16.28 18.91
N LEU A 44 0.06 15.47 17.94
CA LEU A 44 -0.65 14.21 18.20
C LEU A 44 0.19 13.19 18.97
N HIS A 45 1.49 13.08 18.67
CA HIS A 45 2.41 12.18 19.37
C HIS A 45 2.79 12.65 20.78
N GLY A 46 2.54 13.92 21.11
CA GLY A 46 2.79 14.50 22.43
C GLY A 46 1.58 14.53 23.36
N LEU A 47 0.43 13.99 22.93
CA LEU A 47 -0.78 13.97 23.74
C LEU A 47 -0.77 12.82 24.74
N ASP A 48 -1.24 13.11 25.95
CA ASP A 48 -1.49 12.09 26.96
C ASP A 48 -2.78 11.33 26.66
N MET A 49 -2.83 10.07 27.10
CA MET A 49 -4.03 9.25 27.01
C MET A 49 -5.22 9.92 27.71
N GLY A 50 -6.40 9.86 27.07
CA GLY A 50 -7.62 10.51 27.57
C GLY A 50 -7.76 11.98 27.17
N THR A 51 -6.78 12.57 26.47
CA THR A 51 -6.88 13.94 25.97
C THR A 51 -7.97 14.06 24.90
N SER A 52 -8.86 15.04 25.07
CA SER A 52 -9.86 15.38 24.06
C SER A 52 -9.22 16.02 22.82
N ILE A 53 -9.60 15.54 21.63
CA ILE A 53 -9.12 16.05 20.34
C ILE A 53 -10.29 16.55 19.51
N GLU A 54 -10.16 17.74 18.93
CA GLU A 54 -11.12 18.27 17.97
C GLU A 54 -10.85 17.67 16.57
N MET A 55 -11.88 17.05 15.99
CA MET A 55 -11.84 16.52 14.64
C MET A 55 -13.09 16.93 13.85
N ARG A 56 -12.92 17.13 12.54
CA ARG A 56 -14.00 17.34 11.57
C ARG A 56 -13.92 16.30 10.46
N GLY A 57 -15.06 15.69 10.14
CA GLY A 57 -15.20 14.69 9.08
C GLY A 57 -16.50 13.89 9.24
N PRO A 58 -16.69 12.83 8.42
CA PRO A 58 -15.79 12.38 7.36
C PRO A 58 -15.78 13.31 6.14
N LYS A 59 -14.72 13.23 5.33
CA LYS A 59 -14.60 13.88 4.03
C LYS A 59 -14.22 12.81 3.00
N ILE A 60 -15.02 12.68 1.95
CA ILE A 60 -14.75 11.74 0.86
C ILE A 60 -13.96 12.50 -0.21
N GLU A 61 -12.74 12.06 -0.49
CA GLU A 61 -11.90 12.63 -1.57
C GLU A 61 -12.13 11.91 -2.90
N CYS A 62 -12.32 10.59 -2.87
CA CYS A 62 -12.60 9.79 -4.04
C CYS A 62 -13.60 8.68 -3.70
N GLU A 63 -14.65 8.57 -4.51
CA GLU A 63 -15.56 7.42 -4.47
C GLU A 63 -15.04 6.32 -5.39
N ILE A 64 -15.10 5.06 -4.93
CA ILE A 64 -14.77 3.90 -5.76
C ILE A 64 -16.07 3.45 -6.45
N PRO A 65 -16.22 3.60 -7.79
CA PRO A 65 -17.43 3.23 -8.51
C PRO A 65 -17.82 1.75 -8.31
N LEU A 66 -19.12 1.44 -8.35
CA LEU A 66 -19.65 0.10 -8.08
C LEU A 66 -19.19 -0.97 -9.09
N ASP A 67 -18.86 -0.56 -10.31
CA ASP A 67 -18.37 -1.38 -11.42
C ASP A 67 -16.82 -1.54 -11.42
N THR A 68 -16.13 -1.05 -10.39
CA THR A 68 -14.67 -1.16 -10.27
C THR A 68 -14.27 -2.60 -10.03
N GLN A 69 -13.65 -3.24 -11.01
CA GLN A 69 -13.21 -4.64 -10.87
C GLN A 69 -11.80 -4.75 -10.29
N GLN A 70 -10.93 -3.79 -10.59
CA GLN A 70 -9.52 -3.88 -10.24
C GLN A 70 -8.99 -2.55 -9.72
N ILE A 71 -8.22 -2.63 -8.65
CA ILE A 71 -7.45 -1.51 -8.12
C ILE A 71 -5.98 -1.90 -8.10
N LEU A 72 -5.14 -1.06 -8.71
CA LEU A 72 -3.70 -1.02 -8.44
C LEU A 72 -3.42 0.17 -7.53
N PHE A 73 -2.98 -0.10 -6.31
CA PHE A 73 -2.72 0.92 -5.31
C PHE A 73 -1.22 1.10 -5.10
N ILE A 74 -0.69 2.27 -5.41
CA ILE A 74 0.72 2.63 -5.23
C ILE A 74 0.83 3.52 -3.99
N ALA A 75 1.31 2.95 -2.90
CA ALA A 75 1.37 3.61 -1.59
C ALA A 75 2.83 3.91 -1.18
N GLY A 76 3.08 5.14 -0.74
CA GLY A 76 4.33 5.57 -0.11
C GLY A 76 4.13 5.83 1.39
N GLY A 77 4.85 5.10 2.24
CA GLY A 77 4.81 5.27 3.70
C GLY A 77 3.40 5.13 4.28
N THR A 78 2.91 6.18 4.96
CA THR A 78 1.55 6.20 5.55
C THR A 78 0.43 6.27 4.51
N GLY A 79 0.74 6.44 3.21
CA GLY A 79 -0.22 6.33 2.11
C GLY A 79 -0.87 4.94 1.98
N ILE A 80 -0.41 3.96 2.76
CA ILE A 80 -1.05 2.64 2.92
C ILE A 80 -2.42 2.71 3.60
N ALA A 81 -2.70 3.73 4.43
CA ALA A 81 -4.00 3.86 5.10
C ALA A 81 -5.17 4.05 4.11
N PRO A 82 -5.07 4.95 3.11
CA PRO A 82 -5.97 4.96 1.96
C PRO A 82 -6.10 3.63 1.20
N ALA A 83 -5.01 2.88 1.04
CA ALA A 83 -5.04 1.57 0.38
C ALA A 83 -5.90 0.56 1.14
N LEU A 84 -5.77 0.52 2.47
CA LEU A 84 -6.58 -0.32 3.34
C LEU A 84 -8.07 0.08 3.30
N GLN A 85 -8.38 1.38 3.25
CA GLN A 85 -9.76 1.86 3.07
C GLN A 85 -10.33 1.47 1.69
N ALA A 86 -9.53 1.61 0.63
CA ALA A 86 -9.92 1.20 -0.71
C ALA A 86 -10.18 -0.31 -0.79
N GLY A 87 -9.28 -1.13 -0.23
CA GLY A 87 -9.46 -2.58 -0.12
C GLY A 87 -10.70 -2.95 0.70
N HIS A 88 -10.91 -2.34 1.86
CA HIS A 88 -12.10 -2.57 2.67
C HIS A 88 -13.40 -2.26 1.90
N THR A 89 -13.46 -1.12 1.21
CA THR A 89 -14.64 -0.67 0.46
C THR A 89 -14.90 -1.47 -0.81
N LEU A 90 -13.84 -1.85 -1.53
CA LEU A 90 -13.94 -2.64 -2.75
C LEU A 90 -14.38 -4.07 -2.42
N LEU A 91 -13.67 -4.72 -1.49
CA LEU A 91 -13.83 -6.15 -1.23
C LEU A 91 -15.09 -6.47 -0.42
N SER A 92 -15.68 -5.49 0.28
CA SER A 92 -17.00 -5.68 0.93
C SER A 92 -18.12 -5.99 -0.06
N ARG A 93 -17.88 -5.78 -1.36
CA ARG A 93 -18.82 -6.05 -2.45
C ARG A 93 -18.69 -7.48 -3.00
N THR A 94 -17.67 -8.23 -2.55
CA THR A 94 -17.41 -9.61 -2.97
C THR A 94 -18.64 -10.48 -2.77
N ASN A 95 -19.02 -11.24 -3.79
CA ASN A 95 -20.04 -12.29 -3.75
C ASN A 95 -19.68 -13.40 -4.77
N ASP A 96 -20.62 -14.31 -5.02
CA ASP A 96 -20.39 -15.47 -5.89
C ASP A 96 -20.10 -15.08 -7.35
N THR A 97 -20.65 -13.96 -7.85
CA THR A 97 -20.54 -13.54 -9.26
C THR A 97 -19.60 -12.36 -9.46
N TYR A 98 -19.32 -11.59 -8.42
CA TYR A 98 -18.47 -10.42 -8.47
C TYR A 98 -17.37 -10.51 -7.42
N LYS A 99 -16.13 -10.64 -7.90
CA LYS A 99 -14.92 -10.81 -7.10
C LYS A 99 -13.88 -9.78 -7.51
N PRO A 100 -13.93 -8.55 -6.98
CA PRO A 100 -12.99 -7.50 -7.34
C PRO A 100 -11.63 -7.75 -6.69
N GLU A 101 -10.57 -7.21 -7.29
CA GLU A 101 -9.19 -7.46 -6.87
C GLU A 101 -8.48 -6.14 -6.56
N ILE A 102 -7.62 -6.15 -5.54
CA ILE A 102 -6.72 -5.04 -5.22
C ILE A 102 -5.28 -5.54 -5.11
N HIS A 103 -4.40 -4.91 -5.88
CA HIS A 103 -2.96 -5.08 -5.77
C HIS A 103 -2.34 -3.84 -5.13
N ILE A 104 -1.51 -4.02 -4.10
CA ILE A 104 -0.86 -2.91 -3.39
C ILE A 104 0.65 -2.97 -3.60
N LEU A 105 1.22 -1.91 -4.17
CA LEU A 105 2.66 -1.66 -4.18
C LEU A 105 2.98 -0.71 -3.04
N TRP A 106 3.64 -1.19 -1.99
CA TRP A 106 3.92 -0.42 -0.78
C TRP A 106 5.40 -0.09 -0.63
N ALA A 107 5.75 1.16 -0.94
CA ALA A 107 7.08 1.71 -0.77
C ALA A 107 7.30 2.26 0.64
N ASN A 108 8.39 1.86 1.27
CA ASN A 108 8.81 2.21 2.63
C ASN A 108 10.27 2.67 2.62
N ARG A 109 10.63 3.51 3.58
CA ARG A 109 12.04 3.89 3.76
C ARG A 109 12.82 2.78 4.48
N ARG A 110 12.23 2.25 5.55
CA ARG A 110 12.86 1.30 6.47
C ARG A 110 12.09 -0.02 6.49
N ARG A 111 12.81 -1.13 6.71
CA ARG A 111 12.18 -2.46 6.89
C ARG A 111 11.21 -2.50 8.06
N ASP A 112 11.52 -1.78 9.14
CA ASP A 112 10.70 -1.75 10.36
C ASP A 112 9.25 -1.31 10.10
N ASP A 113 9.01 -0.44 9.10
CA ASP A 113 7.68 0.04 8.72
C ASP A 113 6.77 -1.11 8.23
N CYS A 114 7.38 -2.14 7.61
CA CYS A 114 6.71 -3.27 6.99
C CYS A 114 7.28 -4.63 7.45
N ALA A 115 7.80 -4.68 8.67
CA ALA A 115 8.37 -5.91 9.22
C ALA A 115 7.35 -7.06 9.20
N GLY A 116 7.79 -8.25 8.77
CA GLY A 116 6.91 -9.41 8.55
C GLY A 116 6.24 -9.48 7.18
N GLY A 117 6.31 -8.43 6.35
CA GLY A 117 5.76 -8.42 5.00
C GLY A 117 6.61 -9.20 3.99
N THR A 118 5.96 -9.96 3.11
CA THR A 118 6.59 -10.68 2.00
C THR A 118 5.84 -10.43 0.70
N ASN A 119 6.58 -10.26 -0.41
CA ASN A 119 6.00 -9.96 -1.72
C ASN A 119 5.19 -11.14 -2.26
N ASP A 120 3.94 -10.88 -2.64
CA ASP A 120 3.04 -11.92 -3.19
C ASP A 120 3.34 -12.21 -4.67
N SER A 121 3.79 -11.21 -5.46
CA SER A 121 4.01 -11.38 -6.91
C SER A 121 5.27 -12.20 -7.25
N ALA A 122 6.18 -12.37 -6.29
CA ALA A 122 7.42 -13.14 -6.46
C ALA A 122 7.21 -14.67 -6.53
N ALA A 123 5.99 -15.17 -6.25
CA ALA A 123 5.68 -16.60 -6.35
C ALA A 123 5.49 -17.12 -7.79
N THR A 124 5.45 -16.25 -8.80
CA THR A 124 5.20 -16.65 -10.21
C THR A 124 6.47 -16.80 -11.05
N THR A 125 7.67 -16.50 -10.52
CA THR A 125 8.95 -16.67 -11.22
C THR A 125 9.75 -17.93 -10.82
N SER A 126 9.07 -18.99 -10.34
CA SER A 126 9.70 -20.31 -10.21
C SER A 126 8.86 -21.45 -10.80
N ARG A 127 8.61 -21.39 -12.11
CA ARG A 127 8.41 -22.62 -12.90
C ARG A 127 9.32 -22.61 -14.12
N SER A 128 10.28 -23.53 -14.08
CA SER A 128 11.26 -23.91 -15.11
C SER A 128 12.55 -23.08 -15.22
N GLN A 129 13.54 -23.50 -14.44
CA GLN A 129 14.75 -24.06 -15.03
C GLN A 129 15.24 -25.18 -14.12
N VAL A 130 14.82 -26.41 -14.46
CA VAL A 130 15.57 -27.60 -14.09
C VAL A 130 16.98 -27.38 -14.65
N SER A 131 17.98 -27.32 -13.78
CA SER A 131 19.39 -27.34 -14.17
C SER A 131 19.87 -28.78 -14.08
N TRP A 132 19.86 -29.46 -15.23
CA TRP A 132 20.31 -30.83 -15.49
C TRP A 132 21.80 -30.86 -15.87
N PHE A 133 22.55 -29.81 -15.52
CA PHE A 133 23.98 -29.72 -15.76
C PHE A 133 24.72 -29.35 -14.47
N SER A 134 24.90 -30.33 -13.60
CA SER A 134 26.04 -30.38 -12.66
C SER A 134 26.31 -31.78 -12.09
N GLY A 135 25.91 -32.83 -12.82
CA GLY A 135 26.44 -34.17 -12.58
C GLY A 135 27.79 -34.32 -13.28
N LEU A 136 28.88 -33.86 -12.65
CA LEU A 136 30.28 -34.33 -12.76
C LEU A 136 31.25 -33.22 -12.31
N LEU A 137 31.57 -33.18 -11.02
CA LEU A 137 32.95 -33.02 -10.52
C LEU A 137 32.97 -33.10 -8.98
N LYS A 138 33.18 -34.32 -8.50
CA LYS A 138 33.71 -34.58 -7.16
C LYS A 138 35.17 -34.15 -7.14
N THR A 139 35.52 -33.18 -6.31
CA THR A 139 36.84 -33.19 -5.65
C THR A 139 36.72 -32.57 -4.26
N SER A 140 37.13 -33.35 -3.26
CA SER A 140 37.15 -33.04 -1.84
C SER A 140 38.35 -32.18 -1.46
N ILE A 141 38.16 -31.09 -0.71
CA ILE A 141 39.17 -30.62 0.26
C ILE A 141 38.44 -30.11 1.52
N ALA A 142 38.95 -30.58 2.65
CA ALA A 142 38.43 -30.47 4.00
C ALA A 142 38.56 -29.08 4.64
N GLY A 143 37.70 -28.84 5.64
CA GLY A 143 38.06 -28.10 6.85
C GLY A 143 37.60 -26.65 6.93
N ARG A 144 36.43 -26.43 7.56
CA ARG A 144 36.20 -25.42 8.61
C ARG A 144 34.82 -25.63 9.22
N THR A 145 34.79 -25.69 10.55
CA THR A 145 33.65 -25.88 11.44
C THR A 145 32.56 -24.83 11.18
N PRO A 146 31.25 -25.17 11.29
CA PRO A 146 30.20 -24.19 11.07
C PRO A 146 30.07 -23.29 12.30
N ALA A 147 30.24 -21.99 12.10
CA ALA A 147 29.69 -21.01 13.03
C ALA A 147 28.16 -21.12 12.95
N GLU A 148 27.53 -21.50 14.06
CA GLU A 148 26.08 -21.47 14.20
C GLU A 148 25.56 -20.05 13.94
N PRO A 149 24.57 -19.85 13.05
CA PRO A 149 23.90 -18.57 13.01
C PRO A 149 23.08 -18.43 14.29
N MET A 150 23.43 -17.41 15.07
CA MET A 150 22.64 -16.95 16.22
C MET A 150 21.19 -16.76 15.79
N LYS A 151 20.32 -17.68 16.20
CA LYS A 151 18.87 -17.52 16.16
C LYS A 151 18.47 -16.54 17.26
N SER A 152 18.60 -15.24 17.00
CA SER A 152 17.94 -14.22 17.81
C SER A 152 17.38 -13.11 16.92
N ALA A 153 16.20 -13.35 16.38
CA ALA A 153 15.33 -12.27 15.92
C ALA A 153 13.89 -12.69 16.18
N THR A 154 13.37 -12.32 17.35
CA THR A 154 11.93 -12.28 17.61
C THR A 154 11.30 -11.51 16.46
N THR A 155 10.54 -12.20 15.59
CA THR A 155 10.04 -11.63 14.34
C THR A 155 8.88 -10.69 14.66
N PHE A 156 9.17 -9.44 15.00
CA PHE A 156 8.14 -8.42 15.20
C PHE A 156 7.50 -8.09 13.84
N SER A 157 6.23 -8.43 13.66
CA SER A 157 5.44 -8.00 12.51
C SER A 157 4.84 -6.61 12.77
N SER A 158 4.95 -5.70 11.80
CA SER A 158 4.32 -4.38 11.91
C SER A 158 2.79 -4.52 11.97
N LEU A 159 2.13 -3.57 12.66
CA LEU A 159 0.67 -3.61 12.82
C LEU A 159 -0.05 -3.55 11.47
N ILE A 160 0.46 -2.74 10.54
CA ILE A 160 -0.11 -2.61 9.20
C ILE A 160 0.03 -3.90 8.40
N VAL A 161 1.16 -4.61 8.52
CA VAL A 161 1.29 -5.94 7.90
C VAL A 161 0.25 -6.91 8.47
N LYS A 162 -0.01 -6.88 9.78
CA LYS A 162 -1.08 -7.71 10.38
C LYS A 162 -2.47 -7.38 9.81
N GLU A 163 -2.77 -6.09 9.60
CA GLU A 163 -4.04 -5.67 8.97
C GLU A 163 -4.14 -6.17 7.51
N LEU A 164 -3.04 -6.10 6.76
CA LEU A 164 -2.98 -6.62 5.38
C LEU A 164 -3.19 -8.12 5.33
N GLU A 165 -2.53 -8.88 6.21
CA GLU A 165 -2.69 -10.33 6.30
C GLU A 165 -4.11 -10.73 6.76
N ALA A 166 -4.73 -9.98 7.67
CA ALA A 166 -6.13 -10.17 8.03
C ALA A 166 -7.07 -9.92 6.84
N LEU A 167 -6.79 -8.88 6.03
CA LEU A 167 -7.56 -8.58 4.84
C LEU A 167 -7.42 -9.69 3.78
N LYS A 168 -6.18 -10.19 3.54
CA LYS A 168 -5.91 -11.35 2.67
C LYS A 168 -6.62 -12.60 3.14
N SER A 169 -6.58 -12.89 4.44
CA SER A 169 -7.25 -14.06 5.03
C SER A 169 -8.77 -14.00 4.86
N LYS A 170 -9.36 -12.80 4.92
CA LYS A 170 -10.81 -12.60 4.73
C LYS A 170 -11.22 -12.71 3.26
N TYR A 171 -10.37 -12.30 2.34
CA TYR A 171 -10.64 -12.29 0.90
C TYR A 171 -9.54 -13.02 0.10
N PRO A 172 -9.45 -14.36 0.22
CA PRO A 172 -8.39 -15.13 -0.42
C PRO A 172 -8.35 -14.92 -1.94
N GLY A 173 -7.17 -14.62 -2.47
CA GLY A 173 -6.94 -14.42 -3.91
C GLY A 173 -7.41 -13.09 -4.49
N GLN A 174 -7.99 -12.19 -3.67
CA GLN A 174 -8.44 -10.86 -4.11
C GLN A 174 -7.53 -9.72 -3.63
N VAL A 175 -6.53 -10.04 -2.80
CA VAL A 175 -5.60 -9.06 -2.21
C VAL A 175 -4.19 -9.57 -2.39
N THR A 176 -3.36 -8.72 -2.97
CA THR A 176 -1.93 -8.96 -3.15
C THR A 176 -1.15 -7.70 -2.77
N VAL A 177 0.03 -7.89 -2.20
CA VAL A 177 0.89 -6.83 -1.69
C VAL A 177 2.34 -7.13 -2.05
N ASP A 178 3.00 -6.16 -2.66
CA ASP A 178 4.45 -6.15 -2.83
C ASP A 178 5.05 -4.98 -2.05
N TYR A 179 6.11 -5.29 -1.31
CA TYR A 179 6.83 -4.38 -0.43
C TYR A 179 8.14 -3.95 -1.09
N PHE A 180 8.40 -2.65 -1.04
CA PHE A 180 9.62 -2.02 -1.54
C PHE A 180 10.22 -1.19 -0.40
N VAL A 181 11.51 -1.36 -0.17
CA VAL A 181 12.26 -0.74 0.93
C VAL A 181 13.52 -0.07 0.39
N ASP A 182 13.59 1.25 0.57
CA ASP A 182 14.69 2.08 0.07
C ASP A 182 16.05 1.65 0.65
N GLU A 183 16.14 1.39 1.96
CA GLU A 183 17.37 0.91 2.62
C GLU A 183 17.87 -0.45 2.09
N GLU A 184 16.98 -1.22 1.47
CA GLU A 184 17.30 -2.49 0.83
C GLU A 184 17.48 -2.37 -0.70
N ASN A 185 17.49 -1.15 -1.22
CA ASN A 185 17.63 -0.84 -2.65
C ASN A 185 16.55 -1.48 -3.52
N THR A 186 15.32 -1.57 -3.01
CA THR A 186 14.16 -2.07 -3.77
C THR A 186 13.18 -0.93 -4.05
N PHE A 187 12.80 -0.76 -5.31
CA PHE A 187 12.00 0.37 -5.77
C PHE A 187 10.86 -0.07 -6.69
N ILE A 188 9.75 0.67 -6.66
CA ILE A 188 8.64 0.46 -7.59
C ILE A 188 9.08 0.93 -8.99
N GLY A 189 9.39 -0.03 -9.86
CA GLY A 189 9.80 0.23 -11.24
C GLY A 189 8.64 0.14 -12.23
N LYS A 190 8.87 0.70 -13.43
CA LYS A 190 7.96 0.60 -14.60
C LYS A 190 7.49 -0.83 -14.86
N LYS A 191 8.43 -1.79 -14.83
CA LYS A 191 8.15 -3.20 -15.09
C LYS A 191 7.15 -3.79 -14.10
N ALA A 192 7.31 -3.52 -12.81
CA ALA A 192 6.36 -4.02 -11.80
C ALA A 192 4.94 -3.50 -12.04
N ILE A 193 4.81 -2.21 -12.38
CA ILE A 193 3.50 -1.61 -12.70
C ILE A 193 2.92 -2.21 -13.99
N LEU A 194 3.72 -2.37 -15.04
CA LEU A 194 3.29 -2.96 -16.31
C LEU A 194 2.85 -4.41 -16.16
N ASP A 195 3.68 -5.26 -15.53
CA ASP A 195 3.40 -6.68 -15.36
C ASP A 195 2.05 -6.89 -14.64
N LEU A 196 1.74 -6.02 -13.66
CA LEU A 196 0.46 -6.06 -12.95
C LEU A 196 -0.71 -5.51 -13.78
N ALA A 197 -0.50 -4.40 -14.48
CA ALA A 197 -1.52 -3.80 -15.33
C ALA A 197 -1.94 -4.73 -16.49
N ASP A 198 -0.99 -5.52 -17.00
CA ASP A 198 -1.18 -6.47 -18.11
C ASP A 198 -1.69 -7.85 -17.65
N SER A 199 -1.38 -8.27 -16.41
CA SER A 199 -1.88 -9.53 -15.83
C SER A 199 -3.41 -9.56 -15.65
N ALA A 200 -4.05 -8.39 -15.72
CA ALA A 200 -5.48 -8.24 -15.65
C ALA A 200 -6.19 -8.89 -16.85
N PRO A 201 -7.09 -9.88 -16.65
CA PRO A 201 -7.75 -10.55 -17.76
C PRO A 201 -8.47 -9.56 -18.68
N PRO A 202 -8.38 -9.73 -20.02
CA PRO A 202 -9.09 -8.88 -20.97
C PRO A 202 -10.59 -9.03 -20.76
N ASP A 203 -11.28 -7.89 -20.72
CA ASP A 203 -12.69 -7.78 -20.37
C ASP A 203 -13.56 -8.50 -21.42
N LYS A 204 -14.05 -9.69 -21.08
CA LYS A 204 -15.04 -10.42 -21.89
C LYS A 204 -16.44 -9.95 -21.51
N GLY A 205 -16.79 -8.73 -21.87
CA GLY A 205 -18.19 -8.34 -22.10
C GLY A 205 -18.96 -7.65 -20.96
N SER A 206 -18.31 -7.03 -19.97
CA SER A 206 -19.02 -6.11 -19.06
C SER A 206 -18.11 -4.96 -18.70
N HIS A 207 -18.48 -3.70 -18.97
CA HIS A 207 -17.69 -2.48 -18.66
C HIS A 207 -17.08 -2.47 -17.23
N LYS A 208 -15.96 -3.17 -17.02
CA LYS A 208 -15.35 -3.37 -15.71
C LYS A 208 -14.25 -2.34 -15.56
N ARG A 209 -14.43 -1.44 -14.61
CA ARG A 209 -13.52 -0.30 -14.41
C ARG A 209 -12.24 -0.76 -13.71
N LYS A 210 -11.09 -0.31 -14.22
CA LYS A 210 -9.77 -0.48 -13.59
C LYS A 210 -9.28 0.87 -13.10
N MET A 211 -8.76 0.93 -11.87
CA MET A 211 -8.31 2.18 -11.24
C MET A 211 -6.89 2.05 -10.68
N ILE A 212 -6.08 3.09 -10.89
CA ILE A 212 -4.79 3.26 -10.24
C ILE A 212 -4.92 4.36 -9.21
N PHE A 213 -4.60 4.06 -7.95
CA PHE A 213 -4.47 5.07 -6.91
C PHE A 213 -3.00 5.29 -6.57
N VAL A 214 -2.60 6.54 -6.38
CA VAL A 214 -1.26 6.90 -5.90
C VAL A 214 -1.42 7.73 -4.64
N SER A 215 -0.87 7.27 -3.52
CA SER A 215 -0.90 8.00 -2.26
C SER A 215 0.44 7.99 -1.53
N GLY A 216 0.85 9.13 -0.98
CA GLY A 216 2.09 9.26 -0.24
C GLY A 216 2.56 10.72 -0.16
N PRO A 217 3.83 10.96 0.21
CA PRO A 217 4.40 12.31 0.19
C PRO A 217 4.32 12.95 -1.20
N GLU A 218 4.25 14.28 -1.27
CA GLU A 218 4.10 15.03 -2.54
C GLU A 218 5.14 14.63 -3.59
N GLY A 219 6.42 14.50 -3.20
CA GLY A 219 7.49 14.07 -4.10
C GLY A 219 7.28 12.66 -4.66
N PHE A 220 6.69 11.75 -3.87
CA PHE A 220 6.34 10.40 -4.31
C PHE A 220 5.19 10.42 -5.32
N ILE A 221 4.13 11.18 -5.03
CA ILE A 221 2.99 11.34 -5.94
C ILE A 221 3.47 11.97 -7.27
N SER A 222 4.28 13.02 -7.19
CA SER A 222 4.82 13.72 -8.36
C SER A 222 5.65 12.81 -9.25
N TYR A 223 6.52 11.99 -8.65
CA TYR A 223 7.33 11.02 -9.37
C TYR A 223 6.49 9.94 -10.08
N MET A 224 5.45 9.44 -9.42
CA MET A 224 4.61 8.36 -9.95
C MET A 224 3.58 8.84 -10.99
N ALA A 225 2.87 9.93 -10.70
CA ALA A 225 1.67 10.37 -11.43
C ALA A 225 1.64 11.87 -11.79
N GLY A 226 2.69 12.62 -11.45
CA GLY A 226 2.72 14.08 -11.58
C GLY A 226 2.06 14.81 -10.41
N PRO A 227 2.37 16.11 -10.23
CA PRO A 227 1.88 16.87 -9.09
C PRO A 227 0.36 17.06 -9.13
N LYS A 228 -0.23 17.21 -7.95
CA LYS A 228 -1.55 17.84 -7.80
C LYS A 228 -1.43 19.35 -8.02
N LEU A 229 -2.52 20.03 -8.37
CA LEU A 229 -2.51 21.47 -8.63
C LEU A 229 -3.39 22.21 -7.62
N TRP A 230 -2.88 23.29 -7.05
CA TRP A 230 -3.70 24.21 -6.28
C TRP A 230 -4.36 25.24 -7.19
N ALA A 231 -5.69 25.25 -7.23
CA ALA A 231 -6.46 26.23 -8.01
C ALA A 231 -7.82 26.50 -7.35
N GLN A 232 -8.28 27.74 -7.42
CA GLN A 232 -9.60 28.15 -6.89
C GLN A 232 -9.82 27.79 -5.40
N GLY A 233 -8.75 27.82 -4.60
CA GLY A 233 -8.83 27.48 -3.17
C GLY A 233 -8.98 25.98 -2.88
N MET A 234 -8.84 25.12 -3.88
CA MET A 234 -8.94 23.67 -3.75
C MET A 234 -7.73 22.97 -4.40
N GLU A 235 -7.43 21.79 -3.89
CA GLU A 235 -6.46 20.89 -4.52
C GLU A 235 -7.16 20.08 -5.63
N LEU A 236 -6.71 20.27 -6.85
CA LEU A 236 -7.16 19.54 -8.04
C LEU A 236 -6.18 18.43 -8.38
N GLN A 237 -6.66 17.41 -9.09
CA GLN A 237 -5.84 16.28 -9.52
C GLN A 237 -4.63 16.73 -10.36
N GLY A 238 -4.75 17.75 -11.22
CA GLY A 238 -3.67 18.15 -12.12
C GLY A 238 -3.39 17.13 -13.23
N PRO A 239 -2.52 17.46 -14.21
CA PRO A 239 -2.24 16.57 -15.34
C PRO A 239 -1.54 15.28 -14.88
N LEU A 240 -1.84 14.17 -15.57
CA LEU A 240 -1.09 12.92 -15.41
C LEU A 240 0.32 13.11 -15.99
N GLN A 241 1.33 12.82 -15.17
CA GLN A 241 2.77 12.83 -15.52
C GLN A 241 3.49 11.66 -14.82
N GLY A 242 4.82 11.72 -14.73
CA GLY A 242 5.62 10.72 -14.05
C GLY A 242 5.61 9.36 -14.74
N ILE A 243 5.98 8.33 -13.98
CA ILE A 243 6.08 6.95 -14.47
C ILE A 243 4.79 6.50 -15.15
N ILE A 244 3.62 6.73 -14.54
CA ILE A 244 2.35 6.19 -15.05
C ILE A 244 2.01 6.79 -16.42
N LYS A 245 2.31 8.08 -16.68
CA LYS A 245 2.10 8.67 -18.01
C LYS A 245 2.94 7.97 -19.08
N GLU A 246 4.19 7.63 -18.75
CA GLU A 246 5.11 6.99 -19.69
C GLU A 246 4.68 5.56 -20.04
N LEU A 247 3.89 4.91 -19.19
CA LEU A 247 3.37 3.57 -19.43
C LEU A 247 2.13 3.54 -20.35
N ASP A 248 1.47 4.69 -20.58
CA ASP A 248 0.28 4.82 -21.45
C ASP A 248 -0.80 3.74 -21.20
N LEU A 249 -1.18 3.55 -19.92
CA LEU A 249 -2.15 2.55 -19.49
C LEU A 249 -3.60 2.96 -19.83
N LYS A 250 -4.00 2.78 -21.09
CA LYS A 250 -5.25 3.33 -21.66
C LYS A 250 -6.55 2.93 -20.94
N ASP A 251 -6.60 1.72 -20.38
CA ASP A 251 -7.81 1.19 -19.74
C ASP A 251 -7.89 1.51 -18.24
N TRP A 252 -6.94 2.27 -17.71
CA TRP A 252 -6.82 2.56 -16.29
C TRP A 252 -7.15 4.02 -15.97
N THR A 253 -8.09 4.23 -15.05
CA THR A 253 -8.36 5.57 -14.50
C THR A 253 -7.38 5.84 -13.35
N VAL A 254 -6.60 6.92 -13.43
CA VAL A 254 -5.60 7.26 -12.41
C VAL A 254 -6.13 8.34 -11.47
N TRP A 255 -5.93 8.15 -10.16
CA TRP A 255 -6.30 9.11 -9.13
C TRP A 255 -5.18 9.28 -8.09
N LYS A 256 -4.88 10.53 -7.73
CA LYS A 256 -3.86 10.93 -6.76
C LYS A 256 -4.52 11.29 -5.44
N LEU A 257 -4.02 10.77 -4.32
CA LEU A 257 -4.53 10.94 -2.94
C LEU A 257 -3.47 11.55 -2.04
#